data_AF-A0AAD3W7D1-F1
#
_entry.id   AF-A0AAD3W7D1-F1
#
_cell.length_a   1.000
_cell.length_b   1.000
_cell.length_c   1.000
_cell.angle_alpha   90.00
_cell.angle_beta   90.00
_cell.angle_gamma   90.00
#
_symmetry.space_group_name_H-M   'P 1'
#
loop_
_entity.id
_entity.type
_entity.pdbx_description
1 polymer ?
#
loop_
_entity_poly.entity_id
_entity_poly.type
_entity_poly.pdbx_seq_one_letter_code
_entity_poly.pdbx_strand_id
1 'polypeptide(L)'
;MSIPVLPVMNGAIPRESREITGVFLDKRSRQIFRSGRGSLVLLLPYDHFSGLYPVGTLVSVQDLWQQPVITSPSFKVTEALFVRVSGKATVKAGGFELANGRVYAREIERLDLRRLRKSYPVIDGAGWSPTEGNTEVRNPLDIRVTVFGVSHEGEEVSVSANLGGLVSGEIAHTIEHAIIRALQRYAMVTPKTLRECMKEETDALKASLSVGYSLKMPELFGVTDSGMCGNPLTGLAHFYLAHELKRNLESGASFARSLEEARLSTLSKVTGDLDLTTQRGARVMQGLKMGMMHDDSPQESETLKLVLSRFPLSPWD
;
A
#
# COMPACT_ATOMS: atom_id res chain seq x y z
N MET A 1 -20.16 1.93 -25.68
CA MET A 1 -20.42 0.62 -25.02
C MET A 1 -20.29 0.82 -23.53
N SER A 2 -21.24 0.36 -22.72
CA SER A 2 -21.15 0.37 -21.26
C SER A 2 -20.69 -1.01 -20.76
N ILE A 3 -19.72 -1.05 -19.85
CA ILE A 3 -19.17 -2.30 -19.31
C ILE A 3 -19.43 -2.33 -17.80
N PRO A 4 -19.95 -3.44 -17.24
CA PRO A 4 -20.16 -3.55 -15.81
C PRO A 4 -18.83 -3.46 -15.06
N VAL A 5 -18.83 -2.73 -13.96
CA VAL A 5 -17.66 -2.53 -13.11
C VAL A 5 -17.72 -3.44 -11.89
N LEU A 6 -16.61 -4.11 -11.59
CA LEU A 6 -16.36 -4.71 -10.29
C LEU A 6 -15.32 -3.85 -9.55
N PRO A 7 -15.72 -3.19 -8.45
CA PRO A 7 -14.78 -2.53 -7.56
C PRO A 7 -13.85 -3.55 -6.87
N VAL A 8 -12.56 -3.26 -6.81
CA VAL A 8 -11.52 -4.12 -6.21
C VAL A 8 -10.81 -3.33 -5.12
N MET A 9 -10.95 -3.75 -3.86
CA MET A 9 -10.39 -3.01 -2.71
C MET A 9 -8.94 -3.41 -2.37
N ASN A 10 -8.48 -4.57 -2.83
CA ASN A 10 -7.17 -5.12 -2.51
C ASN A 10 -6.14 -4.95 -3.64
N GLY A 11 -6.45 -4.14 -4.66
CA GLY A 11 -5.56 -3.92 -5.81
C GLY A 11 -5.34 -5.13 -6.72
N ALA A 12 -5.98 -6.27 -6.44
CA ALA A 12 -5.75 -7.52 -7.19
C ALA A 12 -6.43 -7.49 -8.57
N ILE A 13 -5.70 -7.02 -9.58
CA ILE A 13 -6.13 -7.04 -10.99
C ILE A 13 -5.14 -7.84 -11.84
N PRO A 14 -5.60 -8.64 -12.84
CA PRO A 14 -4.71 -9.44 -13.66
C PRO A 14 -4.02 -8.56 -14.71
N ARG A 15 -2.82 -8.97 -15.13
CA ARG A 15 -2.19 -8.47 -16.37
C ARG A 15 -2.81 -9.12 -17.61
N GLU A 16 -2.52 -8.57 -18.79
CA GLU A 16 -3.03 -9.09 -20.07
C GLU A 16 -2.67 -10.58 -20.25
N SER A 17 -3.64 -11.36 -20.71
CA SER A 17 -3.56 -12.81 -20.92
C SER A 17 -3.32 -13.67 -19.67
N ARG A 18 -3.29 -13.09 -18.47
CA ARG A 18 -3.20 -13.85 -17.21
C ARG A 18 -4.54 -13.97 -16.53
N GLU A 19 -4.69 -15.06 -15.79
CA GLU A 19 -5.93 -15.41 -15.12
C GLU A 19 -5.82 -15.19 -13.62
N ILE A 20 -6.90 -14.71 -13.03
CA ILE A 20 -7.09 -14.71 -11.58
C ILE A 20 -8.47 -15.29 -11.24
N THR A 21 -8.59 -15.85 -10.05
CA THR A 21 -9.87 -16.37 -9.53
C THR A 21 -10.33 -15.52 -8.37
N GLY A 22 -11.53 -14.93 -8.49
CA GLY A 22 -12.22 -14.24 -7.40
C GLY A 22 -13.26 -15.14 -6.76
N VAL A 23 -13.49 -14.93 -5.46
CA VAL A 23 -14.51 -15.64 -4.67
C VAL A 23 -15.53 -14.63 -4.14
N PHE A 24 -16.81 -14.83 -4.48
CA PHE A 24 -17.87 -13.86 -4.19
C PHE A 24 -18.95 -14.45 -3.30
N LEU A 25 -19.05 -13.94 -2.07
CA LEU A 25 -20.06 -14.33 -1.08
C LEU A 25 -21.34 -13.49 -1.19
N ASP A 26 -21.25 -12.23 -1.62
CA ASP A 26 -22.38 -11.34 -1.63
C ASP A 26 -23.21 -11.45 -2.94
N LYS A 27 -24.52 -11.18 -2.84
CA LYS A 27 -25.43 -11.28 -3.99
C LYS A 27 -25.16 -10.21 -5.06
N ARG A 28 -24.62 -9.04 -4.72
CA ARG A 28 -24.44 -7.92 -5.66
C ARG A 28 -23.25 -8.16 -6.59
N SER A 29 -22.13 -8.66 -6.07
CA SER A 29 -20.96 -8.99 -6.90
C SER A 29 -21.25 -10.17 -7.82
N ARG A 30 -21.96 -11.20 -7.34
CA ARG A 30 -22.42 -12.31 -8.20
C ARG A 30 -23.26 -11.85 -9.38
N GLN A 31 -24.05 -10.80 -9.15
CA GLN A 31 -24.95 -10.26 -10.16
C GLN A 31 -24.20 -9.64 -11.35
N ILE A 32 -22.96 -9.16 -11.16
CA ILE A 32 -22.09 -8.63 -12.23
C ILE A 32 -21.79 -9.71 -13.26
N PHE A 33 -21.59 -10.95 -12.82
CA PHE A 33 -21.18 -12.07 -13.66
C PHE A 33 -22.34 -12.87 -14.29
N ARG A 34 -23.59 -12.38 -14.17
CA ARG A 34 -24.78 -13.09 -14.71
C ARG A 34 -24.75 -13.31 -16.22
N SER A 35 -24.03 -12.46 -16.95
CA SER A 35 -23.86 -12.61 -18.40
C SER A 35 -23.06 -13.85 -18.80
N GLY A 36 -22.43 -14.54 -17.83
CA GLY A 36 -21.79 -15.83 -18.06
C GLY A 36 -20.39 -15.73 -18.67
N ARG A 37 -19.89 -16.88 -19.12
CA ARG A 37 -18.59 -16.99 -19.79
C ARG A 37 -18.55 -16.14 -21.06
N GLY A 38 -17.39 -15.56 -21.36
CA GLY A 38 -17.18 -14.65 -22.49
C GLY A 38 -17.63 -13.21 -22.26
N SER A 39 -18.33 -12.92 -21.16
CA SER A 39 -18.71 -11.55 -20.83
C SER A 39 -17.51 -10.70 -20.40
N LEU A 40 -17.57 -9.41 -20.70
CA LEU A 40 -16.57 -8.44 -20.29
C LEU A 40 -16.97 -7.75 -18.99
N VAL A 41 -16.02 -7.61 -18.09
CA VAL A 41 -16.15 -6.88 -16.82
C VAL A 41 -14.93 -5.97 -16.69
N LEU A 42 -15.13 -4.78 -16.14
CA LEU A 42 -14.04 -3.88 -15.83
C LEU A 42 -13.71 -3.97 -14.34
N LEU A 43 -12.48 -4.39 -14.03
CA LEU A 43 -11.97 -4.39 -12.67
C LEU A 43 -11.35 -3.03 -12.39
N LEU A 44 -11.93 -2.27 -11.45
CA LEU A 44 -11.40 -0.97 -11.04
C LEU A 44 -11.03 -0.97 -9.58
N PRO A 45 -9.86 -0.42 -9.21
CA PRO A 45 -9.53 -0.22 -7.82
C PRO A 45 -10.53 0.71 -7.13
N TYR A 46 -10.85 0.40 -5.88
CA TYR A 46 -11.74 1.19 -5.04
C TYR A 46 -11.04 1.55 -3.74
N ASP A 47 -10.85 2.85 -3.54
CA ASP A 47 -10.35 3.39 -2.29
C ASP A 47 -11.50 4.06 -1.52
N HIS A 48 -11.54 3.83 -0.22
CA HIS A 48 -12.61 4.32 0.65
C HIS A 48 -12.69 5.84 0.80
N PHE A 49 -11.60 6.57 0.54
CA PHE A 49 -11.59 8.03 0.59
C PHE A 49 -11.84 8.65 -0.79
N SER A 50 -11.19 8.12 -1.83
CA SER A 50 -11.20 8.69 -3.19
C SER A 50 -12.21 8.04 -4.14
N GLY A 51 -12.82 6.91 -3.75
CA GLY A 51 -13.82 6.19 -4.52
C GLY A 51 -13.23 5.30 -5.61
N LEU A 52 -13.96 5.14 -6.73
CA LEU A 52 -13.49 4.35 -7.87
C LEU A 52 -12.35 5.06 -8.60
N TYR A 53 -11.19 4.41 -8.68
CA TYR A 53 -10.11 4.85 -9.53
C TYR A 53 -10.45 4.54 -11.00
N PRO A 54 -10.36 5.50 -11.93
CA PRO A 54 -10.89 5.34 -13.29
C PRO A 54 -10.00 4.50 -14.20
N VAL A 55 -8.88 3.96 -13.71
CA VAL A 55 -7.97 3.10 -14.49
C VAL A 55 -7.90 1.73 -13.85
N GLY A 56 -7.98 0.68 -14.67
CA GLY A 56 -7.87 -0.71 -14.20
C GLY A 56 -7.82 -1.68 -15.37
N THR A 57 -8.21 -2.94 -15.13
CA THR A 57 -8.09 -3.99 -16.15
C THR A 57 -9.46 -4.41 -16.69
N LEU A 58 -9.61 -4.33 -18.01
CA LEU A 58 -10.70 -4.99 -18.71
C LEU A 58 -10.44 -6.50 -18.71
N VAL A 59 -11.39 -7.29 -18.22
CA VAL A 59 -11.28 -8.75 -18.14
C VAL A 59 -12.41 -9.45 -18.88
N SER A 60 -12.13 -10.65 -19.36
CA SER A 60 -13.14 -11.56 -19.88
C SER A 60 -13.36 -12.71 -18.91
N VAL A 61 -14.62 -13.02 -18.61
CA VAL A 61 -14.97 -14.18 -17.79
C VAL A 61 -14.64 -15.46 -18.55
N GLN A 62 -13.75 -16.28 -17.99
CA GLN A 62 -13.36 -17.57 -18.55
C GLN A 62 -14.22 -18.69 -17.97
N ASP A 63 -14.45 -18.65 -16.66
CA ASP A 63 -15.16 -19.71 -15.95
C ASP A 63 -15.93 -19.20 -14.73
N LEU A 64 -16.98 -19.94 -14.36
CA LEU A 64 -17.94 -19.64 -13.30
C LEU A 64 -18.42 -20.94 -12.69
N TRP A 65 -18.25 -21.13 -11.38
CA TRP A 65 -18.81 -22.28 -10.68
C TRP A 65 -19.23 -21.90 -9.26
N GLN A 66 -20.13 -22.69 -8.69
CA GLN A 66 -20.56 -22.54 -7.29
C GLN A 66 -19.97 -23.66 -6.46
N GLN A 67 -19.52 -23.33 -5.25
CA GLN A 67 -18.98 -24.30 -4.32
C GLN A 67 -19.27 -23.84 -2.88
N PRO A 68 -19.63 -24.77 -1.98
CA PRO A 68 -19.76 -24.46 -0.56
C PRO A 68 -18.40 -24.10 0.04
N VAL A 69 -18.34 -22.99 0.78
CA VAL A 69 -17.15 -22.57 1.52
C VAL A 69 -17.49 -22.30 2.98
N ILE A 70 -16.52 -22.51 3.86
CA ILE A 70 -16.63 -22.20 5.29
C ILE A 70 -16.21 -20.74 5.50
N THR A 71 -17.06 -19.94 6.15
CA THR A 71 -16.81 -18.52 6.38
C THR A 71 -16.39 -18.26 7.83
N SER A 72 -15.22 -17.69 8.05
CA SER A 72 -14.77 -17.22 9.38
C SER A 72 -15.36 -15.84 9.72
N PRO A 73 -15.68 -15.52 10.99
CA PRO A 73 -15.54 -16.34 12.21
C PRO A 73 -16.77 -17.23 12.50
N SER A 74 -17.84 -17.14 11.68
CA SER A 74 -19.09 -17.85 11.96
C SER A 74 -19.04 -19.36 11.71
N PHE A 75 -18.00 -19.82 11.01
CA PHE A 75 -17.82 -21.17 10.47
C PHE A 75 -19.04 -21.73 9.72
N LYS A 76 -19.89 -20.85 9.18
CA LYS A 76 -21.06 -21.24 8.39
C LYS A 76 -20.63 -21.65 7.00
N VAL A 77 -21.21 -22.76 6.54
CA VAL A 77 -21.13 -23.18 5.14
C VAL A 77 -22.04 -22.27 4.32
N THR A 78 -21.46 -21.55 3.37
CA THR A 78 -22.16 -20.66 2.45
C THR A 78 -21.77 -21.02 1.02
N GLU A 79 -22.74 -21.10 0.12
CA GLU A 79 -22.47 -21.24 -1.31
C GLU A 79 -21.76 -20.00 -1.82
N ALA A 80 -20.52 -20.12 -2.30
CA ALA A 80 -19.75 -19.04 -2.94
C ALA A 80 -19.78 -19.18 -4.47
N LEU A 81 -19.78 -18.04 -5.17
CA LEU A 81 -19.51 -18.02 -6.61
C LEU A 81 -18.02 -17.81 -6.82
N PHE A 82 -17.38 -18.74 -7.50
CA PHE A 82 -16.02 -18.59 -8.00
C PHE A 82 -16.08 -18.09 -9.43
N VAL A 83 -15.24 -17.11 -9.75
CA VAL A 83 -15.13 -16.55 -11.10
C VAL A 83 -13.68 -16.49 -11.51
N ARG A 84 -13.36 -17.18 -12.59
CA ARG A 84 -12.06 -17.09 -13.24
C ARG A 84 -12.14 -16.11 -14.39
N VAL A 85 -11.29 -15.09 -14.35
CA VAL A 85 -11.24 -14.03 -15.35
C VAL A 85 -9.86 -13.93 -15.96
N SER A 86 -9.77 -13.55 -17.23
CA SER A 86 -8.52 -13.32 -17.95
C SER A 86 -8.39 -11.85 -18.33
N GLY A 87 -7.24 -11.24 -18.04
CA GLY A 87 -6.94 -9.85 -18.41
C GLY A 87 -6.90 -9.65 -19.92
N LYS A 88 -7.46 -8.54 -20.41
CA LYS A 88 -7.51 -8.18 -21.84
C LYS A 88 -6.75 -6.90 -22.15
N ALA A 89 -6.83 -5.90 -21.29
CA ALA A 89 -6.11 -4.64 -21.46
C ALA A 89 -6.21 -3.80 -20.19
N THR A 90 -5.20 -2.97 -19.94
CA THR A 90 -5.33 -1.81 -19.06
C THR A 90 -6.13 -0.73 -19.78
N VAL A 91 -7.17 -0.21 -19.13
CA VAL A 91 -8.09 0.76 -19.72
C VAL A 91 -8.43 1.88 -18.74
N LYS A 92 -8.83 3.03 -19.28
CA LYS A 92 -9.37 4.17 -18.55
C LYS A 92 -10.86 4.33 -18.86
N ALA A 93 -11.68 4.54 -17.84
CA ALA A 93 -13.06 4.95 -17.97
C ALA A 93 -13.16 6.49 -18.04
N GLY A 94 -13.89 7.02 -19.02
CA GLY A 94 -14.21 8.46 -19.11
C GLY A 94 -15.34 8.88 -18.16
N GLY A 95 -16.20 7.95 -17.75
CA GLY A 95 -17.26 8.22 -16.79
C GLY A 95 -17.97 6.97 -16.27
N PHE A 96 -18.86 7.18 -15.30
CA PHE A 96 -19.62 6.13 -14.62
C PHE A 96 -21.11 6.40 -14.66
N GLU A 97 -21.89 5.32 -14.71
CA GLU A 97 -23.34 5.34 -14.60
C GLU A 97 -23.79 4.29 -13.59
N LEU A 98 -24.75 4.66 -12.75
CA LEU A 98 -25.43 3.73 -11.87
C LEU A 98 -26.76 3.30 -12.49
N ALA A 99 -26.91 2.02 -12.80
CA ALA A 99 -28.14 1.45 -13.34
C ALA A 99 -28.46 0.12 -12.65
N ASN A 100 -29.71 -0.05 -12.22
CA ASN A 100 -30.18 -1.28 -11.56
C ASN A 100 -29.31 -1.74 -10.37
N GLY A 101 -28.78 -0.77 -9.60
CA GLY A 101 -27.90 -1.04 -8.45
C GLY A 101 -26.50 -1.54 -8.82
N ARG A 102 -26.06 -1.33 -10.06
CA ARG A 102 -24.72 -1.69 -10.56
C ARG A 102 -24.04 -0.49 -11.19
N VAL A 103 -22.72 -0.44 -11.08
CA VAL A 103 -21.89 0.58 -11.73
C VAL A 103 -21.49 0.08 -13.12
N TYR A 104 -21.63 0.96 -14.11
CA TYR A 104 -21.17 0.75 -15.46
C TYR A 104 -20.17 1.84 -15.85
N ALA A 105 -19.07 1.44 -16.48
CA ALA A 105 -18.11 2.36 -17.05
C ALA A 105 -18.51 2.72 -18.49
N ARG A 106 -18.32 3.99 -18.85
CA ARG A 106 -18.52 4.53 -20.20
C ARG A 106 -17.19 5.07 -20.72
N GLU A 107 -17.13 5.27 -22.04
CA GLU A 107 -15.97 5.88 -22.71
C GLU A 107 -14.65 5.17 -22.35
N ILE A 108 -14.62 3.86 -22.60
CA ILE A 108 -13.50 3.01 -22.19
C ILE A 108 -12.40 3.11 -23.25
N GLU A 109 -11.25 3.63 -22.83
CA GLU A 109 -10.07 3.83 -23.66
C GLU A 109 -8.98 2.83 -23.26
N ARG A 110 -8.43 2.08 -24.23
CA ARG A 110 -7.25 1.25 -23.97
C ARG A 110 -6.02 2.13 -23.77
N LEU A 111 -5.31 1.91 -22.67
CA LEU A 111 -4.07 2.62 -22.37
C LEU A 111 -2.86 1.82 -22.87
N ASP A 112 -2.01 2.47 -23.65
CA ASP A 112 -0.65 1.99 -23.92
C ASP A 112 0.28 2.58 -22.85
N LEU A 113 0.55 1.78 -21.80
CA LEU A 113 1.37 2.23 -20.68
C LEU A 113 2.82 2.51 -21.09
N ARG A 114 3.37 1.79 -22.08
CA ARG A 114 4.72 2.03 -22.60
C ARG A 114 4.80 3.36 -23.32
N ARG A 115 3.77 3.71 -24.10
CA ARG A 115 3.66 5.04 -24.73
C ARG A 115 3.43 6.13 -23.69
N LEU A 116 2.53 5.91 -22.74
CA LEU A 116 2.21 6.88 -21.68
C LEU A 116 3.45 7.23 -20.86
N ARG A 117 4.27 6.22 -20.53
CA ARG A 117 5.49 6.37 -19.73
C ARG A 117 6.50 7.36 -20.30
N LYS A 118 6.47 7.63 -21.61
CA LYS A 118 7.33 8.64 -22.27
C LYS A 118 7.02 10.07 -21.84
N SER A 119 5.79 10.36 -21.44
CA SER A 119 5.34 11.70 -21.02
C SER A 119 4.85 11.74 -19.57
N TYR A 120 4.38 10.61 -19.07
CA TYR A 120 3.78 10.46 -17.76
C TYR A 120 4.17 9.08 -17.20
N PRO A 121 5.31 8.98 -16.50
CA PRO A 121 5.86 7.72 -16.04
C PRO A 121 4.95 7.05 -15.02
N VAL A 122 4.81 5.73 -15.12
CA VAL A 122 3.93 4.93 -14.28
C VAL A 122 4.57 3.60 -13.92
N ILE A 123 4.24 3.07 -12.75
CA ILE A 123 4.50 1.67 -12.38
C ILE A 123 3.17 0.93 -12.45
N ASP A 124 3.12 -0.15 -13.23
CA ASP A 124 1.96 -1.01 -13.40
C ASP A 124 1.90 -2.05 -12.27
N GLY A 125 0.78 -2.08 -11.55
CA GLY A 125 0.51 -3.04 -10.48
C GLY A 125 -0.25 -4.28 -10.96
N ALA A 126 -0.62 -4.37 -12.25
CA ALA A 126 -1.37 -5.51 -12.74
C ALA A 126 -0.56 -6.82 -12.65
N GLY A 127 -1.17 -7.83 -12.05
CA GLY A 127 -0.62 -9.19 -11.94
C GLY A 127 0.32 -9.44 -10.76
N TRP A 128 0.51 -8.49 -9.86
CA TRP A 128 1.32 -8.70 -8.65
C TRP A 128 0.82 -7.85 -7.48
N SER A 129 1.25 -8.21 -6.28
CA SER A 129 0.92 -7.48 -5.05
C SER A 129 2.20 -7.17 -4.29
N PRO A 130 2.47 -5.91 -3.93
CA PRO A 130 3.66 -5.57 -3.15
C PRO A 130 3.51 -6.09 -1.71
N THR A 131 4.64 -6.52 -1.14
CA THR A 131 4.70 -7.08 0.22
C THR A 131 5.51 -6.20 1.15
N GLU A 132 6.72 -5.84 0.75
CA GLU A 132 7.68 -5.08 1.54
C GLU A 132 8.57 -4.20 0.65
N GLY A 133 9.32 -3.31 1.28
CA GLY A 133 10.27 -2.44 0.61
C GLY A 133 11.58 -2.35 1.37
N ASN A 134 12.62 -1.88 0.67
CA ASN A 134 13.91 -1.60 1.25
C ASN A 134 14.56 -0.37 0.60
N THR A 135 14.99 0.57 1.44
CA THR A 135 15.71 1.78 1.05
C THR A 135 17.11 1.72 1.61
N GLU A 136 18.09 1.50 0.73
CA GLU A 136 19.50 1.44 1.07
C GLU A 136 20.18 2.76 0.70
N VAL A 137 20.54 3.56 1.72
CA VAL A 137 21.27 4.82 1.55
C VAL A 137 22.76 4.55 1.70
N ARG A 138 23.49 4.46 0.58
CA ARG A 138 24.95 4.28 0.60
C ARG A 138 25.68 5.61 0.61
N ASN A 139 25.22 6.55 -0.22
CA ASN A 139 25.66 7.94 -0.26
C ASN A 139 24.61 8.78 -1.01
N PRO A 140 24.70 10.13 -1.03
CA PRO A 140 23.68 10.99 -1.66
C PRO A 140 23.43 10.73 -3.16
N LEU A 141 24.34 10.07 -3.88
CA LEU A 141 24.21 9.72 -5.29
C LEU A 141 23.87 8.23 -5.53
N ASP A 142 23.84 7.41 -4.48
CA ASP A 142 23.46 5.98 -4.52
C ASP A 142 22.49 5.68 -3.38
N ILE A 143 21.20 5.87 -3.69
CA ILE A 143 20.07 5.57 -2.81
C ILE A 143 19.20 4.57 -3.54
N ARG A 144 19.31 3.29 -3.16
CA ARG A 144 18.59 2.20 -3.83
C ARG A 144 17.27 1.96 -3.14
N VAL A 145 16.20 2.00 -3.90
CA VAL A 145 14.86 1.66 -3.45
C VAL A 145 14.41 0.42 -4.18
N THR A 146 14.02 -0.59 -3.43
CA THR A 146 13.46 -1.85 -3.94
C THR A 146 12.09 -2.07 -3.32
N VAL A 147 11.10 -2.39 -4.16
CA VAL A 147 9.77 -2.84 -3.72
C VAL A 147 9.62 -4.28 -4.14
N PHE A 148 9.45 -5.16 -3.15
CA PHE A 148 9.24 -6.59 -3.33
C PHE A 148 7.76 -6.92 -3.37
N GLY A 149 7.42 -8.05 -3.95
CA GLY A 149 6.06 -8.55 -3.99
C GLY A 149 5.96 -9.97 -4.51
N VAL A 150 4.72 -10.41 -4.70
CA VAL A 150 4.40 -11.73 -5.22
C VAL A 150 3.47 -11.57 -6.42
N SER A 151 3.76 -12.25 -7.52
CA SER A 151 2.86 -12.33 -8.66
C SER A 151 1.57 -13.04 -8.27
N HIS A 152 0.47 -12.79 -8.99
CA HIS A 152 -0.79 -13.52 -8.72
C HIS A 152 -0.68 -15.01 -9.06
N GLU A 153 0.38 -15.41 -9.77
CA GLU A 153 0.78 -16.79 -10.02
C GLU A 153 1.65 -17.41 -8.91
N GLY A 154 2.11 -16.62 -7.92
CA GLY A 154 2.86 -17.09 -6.75
C GLY A 154 4.38 -16.96 -6.84
N GLU A 155 4.91 -16.23 -7.83
CA GLU A 155 6.35 -16.01 -8.01
C GLU A 155 6.80 -14.75 -7.27
N GLU A 156 7.98 -14.78 -6.65
CA GLU A 156 8.59 -13.57 -6.08
C GLU A 156 9.00 -12.61 -7.21
N VAL A 157 8.65 -11.34 -7.06
CA VAL A 157 8.91 -10.28 -8.03
C VAL A 157 9.37 -9.00 -7.33
N SER A 158 10.06 -8.12 -8.04
CA SER A 158 10.45 -6.81 -7.49
C SER A 158 10.60 -5.74 -8.55
N VAL A 159 10.49 -4.48 -8.12
CA VAL A 159 10.92 -3.31 -8.91
C VAL A 159 11.97 -2.54 -8.12
N SER A 160 13.05 -2.12 -8.79
CA SER A 160 14.15 -1.42 -8.13
C SER A 160 14.60 -0.20 -8.93
N ALA A 161 15.06 0.83 -8.23
CA ALA A 161 15.64 2.02 -8.82
C ALA A 161 16.72 2.64 -7.92
N ASN A 162 17.68 3.35 -8.53
CA ASN A 162 18.55 4.27 -7.81
C ASN A 162 17.95 5.69 -7.91
N LEU A 163 17.61 6.28 -6.76
CA LEU A 163 17.04 7.61 -6.61
C LEU A 163 18.08 8.66 -6.14
N GLY A 164 19.33 8.25 -5.99
CA GLY A 164 20.44 9.15 -5.65
C GLY A 164 20.56 10.31 -6.63
N GLY A 165 20.90 11.48 -6.10
CA GLY A 165 20.97 12.74 -6.84
C GLY A 165 19.60 13.34 -7.22
N LEU A 166 18.49 12.66 -6.94
CA LEU A 166 17.13 13.20 -7.16
C LEU A 166 16.47 13.63 -5.85
N VAL A 167 16.64 12.84 -4.79
CA VAL A 167 15.97 13.03 -3.50
C VAL A 167 16.90 12.62 -2.34
N SER A 168 16.59 13.03 -1.11
CA SER A 168 17.30 12.57 0.09
C SER A 168 16.89 11.14 0.48
N GLY A 169 17.60 10.54 1.44
CA GLY A 169 17.29 9.20 1.94
C GLY A 169 15.90 9.11 2.58
N GLU A 170 15.51 10.14 3.33
CA GLU A 170 14.21 10.21 4.00
C GLU A 170 13.05 10.33 3.01
N ILE A 171 13.25 11.12 1.94
CA ILE A 171 12.29 11.23 0.85
C ILE A 171 12.22 9.90 0.07
N ALA A 172 13.36 9.24 -0.18
CA ALA A 172 13.39 7.95 -0.87
C ALA A 172 12.64 6.86 -0.09
N HIS A 173 12.84 6.79 1.23
CA HIS A 173 12.12 5.86 2.11
C HIS A 173 10.61 6.16 2.15
N THR A 174 10.24 7.45 2.14
CA THR A 174 8.82 7.85 2.01
C THR A 174 8.24 7.47 0.64
N ILE A 175 9.01 7.59 -0.44
CA ILE A 175 8.62 7.17 -1.79
C ILE A 175 8.39 5.66 -1.86
N GLU A 176 9.27 4.86 -1.25
CA GLU A 176 9.14 3.40 -1.18
C GLU A 176 7.77 2.99 -0.61
N HIS A 177 7.46 3.48 0.58
CA HIS A 177 6.18 3.22 1.25
C HIS A 177 5.00 3.72 0.41
N ALA A 178 5.13 4.90 -0.20
CA ALA A 178 4.09 5.46 -1.03
C ALA A 178 3.85 4.65 -2.32
N ILE A 179 4.89 4.04 -2.91
CA ILE A 179 4.76 3.11 -4.04
C ILE A 179 3.96 1.88 -3.62
N ILE A 180 4.33 1.26 -2.48
CA ILE A 180 3.61 0.09 -1.94
C ILE A 180 2.13 0.42 -1.73
N ARG A 181 1.84 1.53 -1.04
CA ARG A 181 0.47 2.01 -0.78
C ARG A 181 -0.29 2.26 -2.08
N ALA A 182 0.33 2.92 -3.06
CA ALA A 182 -0.32 3.21 -4.33
C ALA A 182 -0.64 1.94 -5.13
N LEU A 183 0.26 0.96 -5.14
CA LEU A 183 0.03 -0.33 -5.79
C LEU A 183 -1.07 -1.14 -5.11
N GLN A 184 -1.11 -1.18 -3.77
CA GLN A 184 -2.17 -1.89 -3.03
C GLN A 184 -3.56 -1.27 -3.26
N ARG A 185 -3.64 0.07 -3.39
CA ARG A 185 -4.93 0.77 -3.50
C ARG A 185 -5.41 0.98 -4.92
N TYR A 186 -4.50 1.33 -5.83
CA TYR A 186 -4.83 1.76 -7.19
C TYR A 186 -4.31 0.80 -8.26
N ALA A 187 -3.57 -0.25 -7.87
CA ALA A 187 -2.86 -1.15 -8.79
C ALA A 187 -2.01 -0.40 -9.85
N MET A 188 -1.62 0.84 -9.54
CA MET A 188 -0.91 1.72 -10.44
C MET A 188 -0.29 2.89 -9.68
N VAL A 189 0.97 3.16 -9.96
CA VAL A 189 1.65 4.35 -9.46
C VAL A 189 1.77 5.37 -10.57
N THR A 190 1.30 6.57 -10.29
CA THR A 190 1.42 7.76 -11.14
C THR A 190 2.01 8.88 -10.30
N PRO A 191 2.54 9.98 -10.89
CA PRO A 191 2.96 11.14 -10.11
C PRO A 191 1.88 11.68 -9.18
N LYS A 192 0.59 11.57 -9.58
CA LYS A 192 -0.54 11.98 -8.73
C LYS A 192 -0.73 11.05 -7.54
N THR A 193 -0.87 9.74 -7.80
CA THR A 193 -1.11 8.74 -6.73
C THR A 193 0.10 8.62 -5.81
N LEU A 194 1.33 8.77 -6.33
CA LEU A 194 2.54 8.79 -5.52
C LEU A 194 2.53 9.98 -4.54
N ARG A 195 2.24 11.20 -5.02
CA ARG A 195 2.17 12.39 -4.15
C ARG A 195 1.14 12.21 -3.04
N GLU A 196 -0.04 11.71 -3.40
CA GLU A 196 -1.14 11.46 -2.47
C GLU A 196 -0.73 10.43 -1.41
N CYS A 197 -0.16 9.29 -1.82
CA CYS A 197 0.30 8.26 -0.91
C CYS A 197 1.48 8.69 -0.03
N MET A 198 2.40 9.55 -0.51
CA MET A 198 3.47 10.12 0.32
C MET A 198 2.90 11.01 1.43
N LYS A 199 1.92 11.85 1.10
CA LYS A 199 1.25 12.71 2.07
C LYS A 199 0.54 11.86 3.13
N GLU A 200 -0.23 10.87 2.70
CA GLU A 200 -0.94 10.00 3.63
C GLU A 200 0.00 9.19 4.53
N GLU A 201 1.11 8.69 3.99
CA GLU A 201 2.11 7.96 4.76
C GLU A 201 2.65 8.81 5.90
N THR A 202 3.07 10.03 5.59
CA THR A 202 3.63 10.95 6.58
C THR A 202 2.57 11.45 7.56
N ASP A 203 1.34 11.67 7.13
CA ASP A 203 0.23 12.04 8.02
C ASP A 203 -0.12 10.90 8.99
N ALA A 204 -0.11 9.64 8.54
CA ALA A 204 -0.31 8.47 9.40
C ALA A 204 0.81 8.29 10.42
N LEU A 205 2.08 8.45 10.00
CA LEU A 205 3.23 8.37 10.90
C LEU A 205 3.25 9.51 11.92
N LYS A 206 2.91 10.74 11.52
CA LYS A 206 2.74 11.88 12.45
C LYS A 206 1.63 11.61 13.46
N ALA A 207 0.51 11.01 13.04
CA ALA A 207 -0.57 10.63 13.94
C ALA A 207 -0.11 9.54 14.95
N SER A 208 0.57 8.50 14.47
CA SER A 208 1.19 7.45 15.29
C SER A 208 2.13 8.03 16.35
N LEU A 209 3.04 8.92 15.94
CA LEU A 209 3.94 9.63 16.84
C LEU A 209 3.20 10.51 17.85
N SER A 210 2.20 11.26 17.39
CA SER A 210 1.41 12.15 18.23
C SER A 210 0.70 11.38 19.35
N VAL A 211 0.05 10.26 19.01
CA VAL A 211 -0.61 9.39 19.97
C VAL A 211 0.41 8.74 20.91
N GLY A 212 1.47 8.14 20.37
CA GLY A 212 2.51 7.49 21.16
C GLY A 212 3.16 8.44 22.17
N TYR A 213 3.49 9.67 21.77
CA TYR A 213 4.06 10.66 22.68
C TYR A 213 3.05 11.23 23.69
N SER A 214 1.77 11.34 23.32
CA SER A 214 0.74 11.90 24.21
C SER A 214 0.30 10.91 25.28
N LEU A 215 0.24 9.63 24.93
CA LEU A 215 -0.14 8.54 25.84
C LEU A 215 1.07 7.86 26.49
N LYS A 216 2.29 8.28 26.13
CA LYS A 216 3.56 7.65 26.56
C LYS A 216 3.61 6.16 26.19
N MET A 217 3.16 5.82 24.98
CA MET A 217 3.09 4.47 24.44
C MET A 217 4.05 4.33 23.24
N PRO A 218 5.35 4.08 23.48
CA PRO A 218 6.35 3.92 22.42
C PRO A 218 6.06 2.74 21.48
N GLU A 219 5.28 1.74 21.92
CA GLU A 219 4.83 0.63 21.06
C GLU A 219 3.96 1.08 19.88
N LEU A 220 3.38 2.29 19.94
CA LEU A 220 2.55 2.84 18.88
C LEU A 220 3.38 3.56 17.80
N PHE A 221 4.67 3.82 18.03
CA PHE A 221 5.51 4.51 17.05
C PHE A 221 5.69 3.68 15.78
N GLY A 222 5.38 4.30 14.63
CA GLY A 222 5.52 3.71 13.30
C GLY A 222 4.48 2.65 12.97
N VAL A 223 3.44 2.51 13.81
CA VAL A 223 2.31 1.62 13.57
C VAL A 223 1.22 2.38 12.81
N THR A 224 0.88 1.89 11.62
CA THR A 224 -0.12 2.46 10.72
C THR A 224 -1.09 1.37 10.24
N ASP A 225 -2.16 1.74 9.54
CA ASP A 225 -3.11 0.78 8.97
C ASP A 225 -2.47 -0.16 7.92
N SER A 226 -1.35 0.26 7.32
CA SER A 226 -0.56 -0.56 6.39
C SER A 226 0.45 -1.48 7.09
N GLY A 227 0.53 -1.43 8.43
CA GLY A 227 1.47 -2.21 9.22
C GLY A 227 2.50 -1.35 9.96
N MET A 228 3.56 -2.01 10.40
CA MET A 228 4.64 -1.41 11.19
C MET A 228 5.84 -1.08 10.30
N CYS A 229 6.29 0.17 10.33
CA CYS A 229 7.49 0.59 9.61
C CYS A 229 8.76 0.13 10.34
N GLY A 230 9.63 -0.58 9.62
CA GLY A 230 10.94 -1.07 10.11
C GLY A 230 12.01 0.02 10.23
N ASN A 231 11.68 1.17 10.80
CA ASN A 231 12.60 2.30 10.96
C ASN A 231 13.33 2.29 12.33
N PRO A 232 14.41 3.09 12.50
CA PRO A 232 15.19 3.11 13.73
C PRO A 232 14.37 3.40 15.00
N LEU A 233 13.46 4.39 14.95
CA LEU A 233 12.61 4.75 16.08
C LEU A 233 11.68 3.61 16.49
N THR A 234 10.96 3.01 15.54
CA THR A 234 10.07 1.87 15.81
C THR A 234 10.86 0.69 16.38
N GLY A 235 11.99 0.34 15.75
CA GLY A 235 12.82 -0.79 16.15
C GLY A 235 13.39 -0.63 17.56
N LEU A 236 13.98 0.53 17.87
CA LEU A 236 14.52 0.81 19.21
C LEU A 236 13.42 0.90 20.27
N ALA A 237 12.27 1.49 19.95
CA ALA A 237 11.13 1.55 20.85
C ALA A 237 10.67 0.15 21.27
N HIS A 238 10.52 -0.76 20.31
CA HIS A 238 10.10 -2.14 20.59
C HIS A 238 11.18 -2.93 21.33
N PHE A 239 12.43 -2.79 20.93
CA PHE A 239 13.56 -3.44 21.58
C PHE A 239 13.68 -3.03 23.06
N TYR A 240 13.70 -1.73 23.35
CA TYR A 240 13.81 -1.24 24.73
C TYR A 240 12.57 -1.57 25.55
N LEU A 241 11.36 -1.46 24.98
CA LEU A 241 10.15 -1.78 25.71
C LEU A 241 10.14 -3.25 26.15
N ALA A 242 10.49 -4.17 25.25
CA ALA A 242 10.57 -5.59 25.56
C ALA A 242 11.66 -5.89 26.61
N HIS A 243 12.85 -5.29 26.47
CA HIS A 243 13.95 -5.47 27.41
C HIS A 243 13.62 -4.95 28.80
N GLU A 244 13.07 -3.74 28.90
CA GLU A 244 12.72 -3.10 30.17
C GLU A 244 11.55 -3.81 30.86
N LEU A 245 10.52 -4.22 30.11
CA LEU A 245 9.39 -4.97 30.64
C LEU A 245 9.85 -6.30 31.23
N LYS A 246 10.68 -7.05 30.49
CA LYS A 246 11.25 -8.32 30.96
C LYS A 246 12.04 -8.11 32.25
N ARG A 247 12.94 -7.13 32.27
CA ARG A 247 13.75 -6.81 33.46
C ARG A 247 12.90 -6.48 34.68
N ASN A 248 11.86 -5.66 34.50
CA ASN A 248 10.98 -5.26 35.60
C ASN A 248 10.16 -6.45 36.14
N LEU A 249 9.67 -7.32 35.26
CA LEU A 249 8.98 -8.55 35.66
C LEU A 249 9.92 -9.51 36.42
N GLU A 250 11.16 -9.68 35.96
CA GLU A 250 12.18 -10.51 36.63
C GLU A 250 12.56 -9.95 38.02
N SER A 251 12.41 -8.63 38.23
CA SER A 251 12.62 -7.99 39.53
C SER A 251 11.45 -8.14 40.53
N GLY A 252 10.35 -8.81 40.12
CA GLY A 252 9.19 -9.08 40.97
C GLY A 252 8.12 -7.98 40.97
N ALA A 253 8.20 -6.99 40.08
CA ALA A 253 7.18 -5.96 39.94
C ALA A 253 5.90 -6.52 39.26
N SER A 254 4.74 -5.94 39.60
CA SER A 254 3.48 -6.30 38.97
C SER A 254 3.46 -5.90 37.49
N PHE A 255 2.74 -6.64 36.66
CA PHE A 255 2.71 -6.38 35.20
C PHE A 255 2.37 -4.93 34.85
N ALA A 256 1.33 -4.36 35.48
CA ALA A 256 0.91 -2.98 35.21
C ALA A 256 2.02 -1.96 35.51
N ARG A 257 2.70 -2.12 36.65
CA ARG A 257 3.82 -1.26 37.05
C ARG A 257 5.02 -1.46 36.13
N SER A 258 5.37 -2.72 35.84
CA SER A 258 6.48 -3.07 34.96
C SER A 258 6.31 -2.45 33.57
N LEU A 259 5.09 -2.46 33.03
CA LEU A 259 4.78 -1.87 31.73
C LEU A 259 4.88 -0.34 31.75
N GLU A 260 4.34 0.32 32.77
CA GLU A 260 4.43 1.79 32.89
C GLU A 260 5.89 2.26 33.02
N GLU A 261 6.68 1.64 33.90
CA GLU A 261 8.09 1.94 34.07
C GLU A 261 8.90 1.65 32.79
N ALA A 262 8.59 0.53 32.10
CA ALA A 262 9.24 0.17 30.85
C ALA A 262 8.96 1.18 29.73
N ARG A 263 7.72 1.68 29.62
CA ARG A 263 7.35 2.72 28.64
C ARG A 263 8.11 4.02 28.89
N LEU A 264 8.19 4.49 30.15
CA LEU A 264 8.92 5.70 30.50
C LEU A 264 10.42 5.57 30.24
N SER A 265 11.02 4.45 30.64
CA SER A 265 12.43 4.14 30.40
C SER A 265 12.74 4.08 28.90
N THR A 266 11.90 3.41 28.12
CA THR A 266 12.00 3.32 26.67
C THR A 266 11.97 4.70 26.01
N LEU A 267 11.00 5.54 26.35
CA LEU A 267 10.94 6.90 25.80
C LEU A 267 12.21 7.69 26.09
N SER A 268 12.75 7.59 27.30
CA SER A 268 14.01 8.26 27.66
C SER A 268 15.20 7.74 26.83
N LYS A 269 15.34 6.43 26.69
CA LYS A 269 16.46 5.81 25.95
C LYS A 269 16.41 6.14 24.47
N VAL A 270 15.26 5.92 23.84
CA VAL A 270 15.05 6.21 22.42
C VAL A 270 15.30 7.69 22.12
N THR A 271 14.81 8.59 22.98
CA THR A 271 15.04 10.03 22.82
C THR A 271 16.53 10.37 22.90
N GLY A 272 17.27 9.75 23.82
CA GLY A 272 18.71 9.96 23.96
C GLY A 272 19.51 9.39 22.78
N ASP A 273 19.25 8.15 22.38
CA ASP A 273 20.02 7.44 21.35
C ASP A 273 19.82 8.02 19.95
N LEU A 274 18.63 8.55 19.66
CA LEU A 274 18.29 9.19 18.39
C LEU A 274 18.43 10.71 18.43
N ASP A 275 18.94 11.28 19.54
CA ASP A 275 19.08 12.72 19.76
C ASP A 275 17.79 13.51 19.45
N LEU A 276 16.66 12.99 19.90
CA LEU A 276 15.35 13.59 19.67
C LEU A 276 15.02 14.65 20.73
N THR A 277 14.31 15.69 20.32
CA THR A 277 13.81 16.70 21.25
C THR A 277 12.65 16.20 22.09
N THR A 278 12.60 16.65 23.35
CA THR A 278 11.44 16.46 24.23
C THR A 278 10.40 17.58 24.09
N GLN A 279 10.71 18.63 23.32
CA GLN A 279 9.82 19.79 23.15
C GLN A 279 8.54 19.38 22.41
N ARG A 280 7.38 19.62 23.05
CA ARG A 280 6.06 19.18 22.57
C ARG A 280 5.74 19.61 21.14
N GLY A 281 6.20 20.79 20.72
CA GLY A 281 5.97 21.34 19.37
C GLY A 281 6.87 20.77 18.26
N ALA A 282 8.01 20.17 18.61
CA ALA A 282 9.02 19.71 17.64
C ALA A 282 9.24 18.19 17.64
N ARG A 283 8.87 17.50 18.72
CA ARG A 283 9.10 16.04 18.90
C ARG A 283 8.49 15.17 17.80
N VAL A 284 7.32 15.52 17.28
CA VAL A 284 6.66 14.75 16.21
C VAL A 284 7.45 14.89 14.90
N MET A 285 7.87 16.11 14.55
CA MET A 285 8.61 16.36 13.31
C MET A 285 10.01 15.78 13.35
N GLN A 286 10.72 15.90 14.48
CA GLN A 286 12.02 15.24 14.65
C GLN A 286 11.87 13.72 14.73
N GLY A 287 10.85 13.21 15.41
CA GLY A 287 10.53 11.79 15.44
C GLY A 287 10.30 11.23 14.03
N LEU A 288 9.57 11.96 13.18
CA LEU A 288 9.35 11.58 11.77
C LEU A 288 10.66 11.60 10.97
N LYS A 289 11.38 12.72 11.01
CA LYS A 289 12.53 12.96 10.13
C LYS A 289 13.80 12.25 10.56
N MET A 290 14.17 12.37 11.83
CA MET A 290 15.39 11.76 12.38
C MET A 290 15.12 10.35 12.90
N GLY A 291 13.98 10.16 13.57
CA GLY A 291 13.66 8.87 14.19
C GLY A 291 13.22 7.82 13.16
N MET A 292 12.28 8.19 12.29
CA MET A 292 11.70 7.25 11.32
C MET A 292 12.32 7.34 9.92
N MET A 293 13.17 8.33 9.68
CA MET A 293 13.76 8.58 8.35
C MET A 293 12.68 8.82 7.27
N HIS A 294 11.66 9.63 7.59
CA HIS A 294 10.62 10.05 6.65
C HIS A 294 10.60 11.57 6.46
N ASP A 295 10.13 12.04 5.31
CA ASP A 295 10.07 13.47 5.00
C ASP A 295 8.69 13.83 4.42
N ASP A 296 8.05 14.84 5.03
CA ASP A 296 6.73 15.33 4.63
C ASP A 296 6.78 16.59 3.76
N SER A 297 7.97 16.97 3.29
CA SER A 297 8.14 18.08 2.35
C SER A 297 7.41 17.77 1.04
N PRO A 298 6.57 18.70 0.54
CA PRO A 298 5.84 18.48 -0.69
C PRO A 298 6.81 18.29 -1.86
N GLN A 299 6.52 17.30 -2.71
CA GLN A 299 7.32 17.00 -3.90
C GLN A 299 6.66 17.55 -5.17
N GLU A 300 7.48 18.26 -5.94
CA GLU A 300 7.10 18.81 -7.23
C GLU A 300 6.75 17.70 -8.24
N SER A 301 5.81 17.98 -9.13
CA SER A 301 5.37 16.99 -10.11
C SER A 301 6.48 16.49 -11.01
N GLU A 302 7.42 17.37 -11.38
CA GLU A 302 8.55 17.01 -12.23
C GLU A 302 9.54 16.10 -11.49
N THR A 303 9.81 16.34 -10.21
CA THR A 303 10.63 15.45 -9.38
C THR A 303 10.02 14.05 -9.31
N LEU A 304 8.71 13.95 -9.05
CA LEU A 304 8.02 12.65 -8.99
C LEU A 304 8.01 11.94 -10.34
N LYS A 305 7.91 12.67 -11.46
CA LYS A 305 8.08 12.08 -12.79
C LYS A 305 9.50 11.54 -12.97
N LEU A 306 10.54 12.28 -12.60
CA LEU A 306 11.93 11.83 -12.70
C LEU A 306 12.17 10.58 -11.84
N VAL A 307 11.65 10.56 -10.61
CA VAL A 307 11.69 9.38 -9.72
C VAL A 307 11.03 8.18 -10.39
N LEU A 308 9.77 8.29 -10.81
CA LEU A 308 9.05 7.16 -11.42
C LEU A 308 9.68 6.69 -12.72
N SER A 309 10.35 7.58 -13.46
CA SER A 309 11.09 7.23 -14.68
C SER A 309 12.28 6.30 -14.42
N ARG A 310 12.82 6.27 -13.20
CA ARG A 310 13.95 5.40 -12.82
C ARG A 310 13.55 3.96 -12.54
N PHE A 311 12.32 3.71 -12.08
CA PHE A 311 11.80 2.36 -11.89
C PHE A 311 11.49 1.71 -13.24
N PRO A 312 11.45 0.37 -13.36
CA PRO A 312 10.85 -0.27 -14.52
C PRO A 312 9.33 0.01 -14.60
N LEU A 313 8.71 -0.29 -15.74
CA LEU A 313 7.25 -0.16 -15.88
C LEU A 313 6.53 -1.20 -15.01
N SER A 314 7.06 -2.42 -14.94
CA SER A 314 6.53 -3.52 -14.12
C SER A 314 7.70 -4.39 -13.65
N PRO A 315 7.48 -5.37 -12.74
CA PRO A 315 8.53 -6.30 -12.34
C PRO A 315 9.06 -7.21 -13.47
N TRP A 316 8.39 -7.23 -14.63
CA TRP A 316 8.78 -8.04 -15.79
C TRP A 316 9.49 -7.24 -16.89
N ASP A 317 9.76 -5.95 -16.66
CA ASP A 317 10.52 -5.07 -17.56
C ASP A 317 11.93 -4.80 -17.03
#